data_AF-B8DPT1-F1
#
_entry.id   AF-B8DPT1-F1
#
_cell.length_a   1.000
_cell.length_b   1.000
_cell.length_c   1.000
_cell.angle_alpha   90.00
_cell.angle_beta   90.00
_cell.angle_gamma   90.00
#
_symmetry.space_group_name_H-M   'P 1'
#
loop_
_entity.id
_entity.type
_entity.pdbx_description
1 polymer ?
#
loop_
_entity_poly.entity_id
_entity_poly.type
_entity_poly.pdbx_seq_one_letter_code
_entity_poly.pdbx_strand_id
1 'polypeptide(L)'
;MNPHTHRTDATHPARADRRAGFTLIEIIVTVMLVALVGAMMLSVSGTALRGSAESLARATAQAQLTDIIESMTSDYRALYATANDPITTIMGRIGTAGSTQSNNRYTTGSYTVVVNRRIRFVGTAPNFTEQADSSGDMLRVTIEVEGSTATTLFSR
;
A
#
# COMPACT_ATOMS: atom_id res chain seq x y z
N MET A 1 -66.44 -9.81 86.68
CA MET A 1 -65.22 -9.15 86.18
C MET A 1 -65.05 -9.44 84.70
N ASN A 2 -65.03 -8.41 83.85
CA ASN A 2 -64.30 -8.39 82.56
C ASN A 2 -62.95 -7.69 82.85
N PRO A 3 -61.83 -7.92 82.11
CA PRO A 3 -61.69 -7.29 80.79
C PRO A 3 -60.77 -7.97 79.73
N HIS A 4 -61.12 -7.70 78.46
CA HIS A 4 -60.31 -7.29 77.28
C HIS A 4 -58.96 -7.92 76.84
N THR A 5 -58.97 -8.24 75.53
CA THR A 5 -57.95 -8.07 74.46
C THR A 5 -56.64 -8.90 74.51
N HIS A 6 -56.15 -9.46 73.40
CA HIS A 6 -55.32 -8.75 72.42
C HIS A 6 -55.05 -9.61 71.17
N ARG A 7 -55.16 -9.00 69.98
CA ARG A 7 -54.89 -9.54 68.64
C ARG A 7 -53.48 -9.08 68.20
N THR A 8 -52.62 -10.01 67.78
CA THR A 8 -51.36 -9.78 67.02
C THR A 8 -51.18 -10.98 66.10
N ASP A 9 -51.38 -10.91 64.78
CA ASP A 9 -50.73 -10.11 63.73
C ASP A 9 -49.38 -10.69 63.29
N ALA A 10 -49.28 -11.02 61.99
CA ALA A 10 -48.09 -11.01 61.15
C ALA A 10 -48.39 -11.69 59.80
N THR A 11 -49.18 -11.04 58.96
CA THR A 11 -49.10 -11.29 57.52
C THR A 11 -47.73 -10.80 57.05
N HIS A 12 -46.88 -11.73 56.61
CA HIS A 12 -45.62 -11.43 55.94
C HIS A 12 -45.88 -10.50 54.74
N PRO A 13 -45.24 -9.31 54.65
CA PRO A 13 -45.32 -8.55 53.42
C PRO A 13 -44.55 -9.34 52.34
N ALA A 14 -45.29 -9.80 51.33
CA ALA A 14 -44.70 -10.22 50.07
C ALA A 14 -43.83 -9.07 49.56
N ARG A 15 -42.52 -9.33 49.44
CA ARG A 15 -41.59 -8.39 48.82
C ARG A 15 -42.14 -8.05 47.44
N ALA A 16 -42.54 -6.80 47.25
CA ALA A 16 -42.89 -6.29 45.95
C ALA A 16 -41.67 -6.43 45.05
N ASP A 17 -41.73 -7.39 44.11
CA ASP A 17 -40.85 -7.44 42.97
C ASP A 17 -40.99 -6.10 42.24
N ARG A 18 -40.03 -5.21 42.48
CA ARG A 18 -39.86 -3.99 41.72
C ARG A 18 -39.51 -4.43 40.32
N ARG A 19 -40.52 -4.52 39.45
CA ARG A 19 -40.34 -4.66 38.00
C ARG A 19 -39.51 -3.46 37.57
N ALA A 20 -38.20 -3.65 37.48
CA ALA A 20 -37.26 -2.66 36.98
C ALA A 20 -37.47 -2.59 35.46
N GLY A 21 -38.44 -1.77 35.04
CA GLY A 21 -38.60 -1.40 33.65
C GLY A 21 -37.48 -0.45 33.23
N PHE A 22 -37.04 -0.57 31.97
CA PHE A 22 -36.12 0.39 31.36
C PHE A 22 -36.72 1.80 31.42
N THR A 23 -35.93 2.76 31.87
CA THR A 23 -36.36 4.16 31.83
C THR A 23 -36.21 4.70 30.41
N LEU A 24 -37.09 5.62 30.01
CA LEU A 24 -37.02 6.26 28.69
C LEU A 24 -35.67 6.97 28.47
N ILE A 25 -35.13 7.58 29.54
CA ILE A 25 -33.83 8.24 29.48
C ILE A 25 -32.69 7.25 29.26
N GLU A 26 -32.75 6.05 29.85
CA GLU A 26 -31.74 5.01 29.68
C GLU A 26 -31.72 4.47 28.25
N ILE A 27 -32.88 4.28 27.61
CA ILE A 27 -32.94 3.88 26.20
C ILE A 27 -32.34 4.98 25.30
N ILE A 28 -32.63 6.25 25.57
CA ILE A 28 -32.05 7.36 24.79
C ILE A 28 -30.53 7.39 24.95
N VAL A 29 -30.03 7.33 26.18
CA VAL A 29 -28.58 7.41 26.47
C VAL A 29 -27.84 6.20 25.88
N THR A 30 -28.39 5.00 25.98
CA THR A 30 -27.78 3.78 25.40
C THR A 30 -27.73 3.83 23.88
N VAL A 31 -28.81 4.27 23.20
CA VAL A 31 -28.82 4.43 21.74
C VAL A 31 -27.82 5.50 21.31
N MET A 32 -27.71 6.62 22.03
CA MET A 32 -26.71 7.65 21.75
C MET A 32 -25.29 7.13 21.91
N LEU A 33 -25.00 6.38 22.99
CA LEU A 33 -23.69 5.78 23.20
C LEU A 33 -23.33 4.78 22.10
N VAL A 34 -24.27 3.90 21.71
CA VAL A 34 -24.07 2.96 20.61
C VAL A 34 -23.84 3.68 19.28
N ALA A 35 -24.57 4.77 19.01
CA ALA A 35 -24.38 5.56 17.80
C ALA A 35 -23.01 6.25 17.76
N LEU A 36 -22.53 6.80 18.88
CA LEU A 36 -21.22 7.43 18.97
C LEU A 36 -20.08 6.42 18.79
N VAL A 37 -20.16 5.27 19.47
CA VAL A 37 -19.18 4.19 19.35
C VAL A 37 -19.18 3.61 17.93
N GLY A 38 -20.37 3.39 17.35
CA GLY A 38 -20.51 2.92 15.98
C GLY A 38 -19.91 3.88 14.95
N ALA A 39 -20.13 5.19 15.13
CA ALA A 39 -19.54 6.20 14.26
C ALA A 39 -18.00 6.22 14.31
N MET A 40 -17.41 6.08 15.50
CA MET A 40 -15.96 5.96 15.66
C MET A 40 -15.40 4.67 15.07
N MET A 41 -16.15 3.56 15.15
CA MET A 41 -15.72 2.28 14.59
C MET A 41 -15.70 2.28 13.05
N LEU A 42 -16.66 2.97 12.43
CA LEU A 42 -16.70 3.15 10.97
C LEU A 42 -15.52 3.97 10.44
N SER A 43 -15.12 5.03 11.15
CA SER A 43 -13.99 5.88 10.71
C SER A 43 -12.64 5.16 10.80
N VAL A 44 -12.43 4.34 11.83
CA VAL A 44 -11.21 3.52 11.99
C VAL A 44 -11.16 2.38 10.96
N SER A 45 -12.29 1.71 10.72
CA SER A 45 -12.33 0.58 9.77
C SER A 45 -12.10 1.04 8.33
N GLY A 46 -12.69 2.17 7.92
CA GLY A 46 -12.50 2.73 6.58
C GLY A 46 -11.06 3.15 6.29
N THR A 47 -10.37 3.72 7.29
CA THR A 47 -8.96 4.14 7.15
C THR A 47 -8.01 2.95 7.12
N ALA A 48 -8.21 1.95 7.98
CA ALA A 48 -7.39 0.73 8.02
C ALA A 48 -7.49 -0.09 6.72
N LEU A 49 -8.70 -0.25 6.17
CA LEU A 49 -8.92 -0.97 4.92
C LEU A 49 -8.29 -0.25 3.72
N ARG A 50 -8.43 1.08 3.66
CA ARG A 50 -7.81 1.88 2.59
C ARG A 50 -6.28 1.82 2.66
N GLY A 51 -5.70 1.93 3.84
CA GLY A 51 -4.26 1.81 4.03
C GLY A 51 -3.72 0.42 3.67
N SER A 52 -4.48 -0.63 3.96
CA SER A 52 -4.12 -2.01 3.62
C SER A 52 -4.14 -2.26 2.11
N ALA A 53 -5.16 -1.75 1.41
CA ALA A 53 -5.27 -1.85 -0.05
C ALA A 53 -4.13 -1.09 -0.76
N GLU A 54 -3.79 0.12 -0.28
CA GLU A 54 -2.69 0.90 -0.84
C GLU A 54 -1.32 0.24 -0.57
N SER A 55 -1.13 -0.34 0.62
CA SER A 55 0.09 -1.10 0.96
C SER A 55 0.25 -2.32 0.06
N LEU A 56 -0.82 -3.09 -0.15
CA LEU A 56 -0.81 -4.25 -1.04
C LEU A 56 -0.50 -3.84 -2.48
N ALA A 57 -1.18 -2.81 -3.01
CA ALA A 57 -0.96 -2.32 -4.36
C ALA A 57 0.50 -1.89 -4.58
N ARG A 58 1.10 -1.22 -3.60
CA ARG A 58 2.51 -0.82 -3.63
C ARG A 58 3.44 -2.03 -3.59
N ALA A 59 3.17 -3.00 -2.73
CA ALA A 59 3.98 -4.22 -2.64
C ALA A 59 3.94 -5.02 -3.96
N THR A 60 2.76 -5.13 -4.59
CA THR A 60 2.64 -5.79 -5.90
C THR A 60 3.37 -5.04 -6.99
N ALA A 61 3.30 -3.70 -7.00
CA ALA A 61 4.04 -2.87 -7.97
C ALA A 61 5.55 -3.02 -7.80
N GLN A 62 6.06 -3.07 -6.56
CA GLN A 62 7.48 -3.27 -6.27
C GLN A 62 7.98 -4.66 -6.69
N ALA A 63 7.18 -5.70 -6.46
CA ALA A 63 7.51 -7.05 -6.93
C ALA A 63 7.61 -7.06 -8.46
N GLN A 64 6.63 -6.49 -9.16
CA GLN A 64 6.64 -6.39 -10.62
C GLN A 64 7.84 -5.60 -11.15
N LEU A 65 8.19 -4.47 -10.53
CA LEU A 65 9.40 -3.71 -10.91
C LEU A 65 10.67 -4.55 -10.76
N THR A 66 10.76 -5.33 -9.68
CA THR A 66 11.91 -6.20 -9.41
C THR A 66 12.02 -7.27 -10.48
N ASP A 67 10.93 -7.98 -10.77
CA ASP A 67 10.89 -9.03 -11.81
C ASP A 67 11.30 -8.47 -13.19
N ILE A 68 10.81 -7.26 -13.53
CA ILE A 68 11.14 -6.61 -14.79
C ILE A 68 12.62 -6.25 -14.86
N ILE A 69 13.18 -5.66 -13.80
CA ILE A 69 14.60 -5.27 -13.75
C ILE A 69 15.51 -6.51 -13.78
N GLU A 70 15.13 -7.59 -13.09
CA GLU A 70 15.87 -8.86 -13.13
C GLU A 70 15.85 -9.46 -14.54
N SER A 71 14.70 -9.43 -15.21
CA SER A 71 14.56 -9.88 -16.60
C SER A 71 15.43 -9.03 -17.55
N MET A 72 15.41 -7.70 -17.40
CA MET A 72 16.29 -6.79 -18.17
C MET A 72 17.77 -7.07 -17.89
N THR A 73 18.13 -7.29 -16.62
CA THR A 73 19.51 -7.58 -16.21
C THR A 73 19.99 -8.91 -16.77
N SER A 74 19.14 -9.93 -16.76
CA SER A 74 19.41 -11.23 -17.38
C SER A 74 19.63 -11.09 -18.89
N ASP A 75 18.76 -10.34 -19.58
CA ASP A 75 18.91 -10.08 -21.01
C ASP A 75 20.18 -9.28 -21.31
N TYR A 76 20.52 -8.29 -20.48
CA TYR A 76 21.76 -7.54 -20.61
C TYR A 76 22.99 -8.45 -20.52
N ARG A 77 23.02 -9.36 -19.54
CA ARG A 77 24.11 -10.33 -19.37
C ARG A 77 24.26 -11.22 -20.61
N ALA A 78 23.16 -11.67 -21.19
CA ALA A 78 23.18 -12.46 -22.43
C ALA A 78 23.70 -11.63 -23.62
N LEU A 79 23.25 -10.38 -23.74
CA LEU A 79 23.71 -9.45 -24.77
C LEU A 79 25.19 -9.12 -24.61
N TYR A 80 25.69 -8.98 -23.39
CA TYR A 80 27.10 -8.69 -23.13
C TYR A 80 28.02 -9.78 -23.71
N ALA A 81 27.59 -11.03 -23.70
CA ALA A 81 28.36 -12.15 -24.24
C ALA A 81 28.23 -12.33 -25.76
N THR A 82 27.20 -11.75 -26.39
CA THR A 82 26.78 -12.13 -27.76
C THR A 82 26.65 -10.97 -28.74
N ALA A 83 26.39 -9.75 -28.26
CA ALA A 83 26.12 -8.58 -29.08
C ALA A 83 27.36 -7.69 -29.21
N ASN A 84 27.57 -7.13 -30.41
CA ASN A 84 28.64 -6.17 -30.67
C ASN A 84 28.46 -4.85 -29.90
N ASP A 85 27.21 -4.42 -29.72
CA ASP A 85 26.83 -3.28 -28.87
C ASP A 85 25.66 -3.67 -27.94
N PRO A 86 25.97 -4.23 -26.77
CA PRO A 86 24.96 -4.67 -25.80
C PRO A 86 24.08 -3.52 -25.29
N ILE A 87 24.67 -2.34 -25.10
CA ILE A 87 23.98 -1.16 -24.54
C ILE A 87 22.95 -0.63 -25.54
N THR A 88 23.32 -0.44 -26.81
CA THR A 88 22.35 0.01 -27.84
C THR A 88 21.24 -1.02 -28.02
N THR A 89 21.59 -2.30 -27.99
CA THR A 89 20.61 -3.38 -28.18
C THR A 89 19.59 -3.43 -27.05
N ILE A 90 20.04 -3.39 -25.78
CA ILE A 90 19.10 -3.41 -24.65
C ILE A 90 18.26 -2.13 -24.57
N MET A 91 18.86 -0.97 -24.87
CA MET A 91 18.14 0.30 -24.91
C MET A 91 16.95 0.22 -25.86
N GLY A 92 17.14 -0.33 -27.07
CA GLY A 92 16.06 -0.53 -28.03
C GLY A 92 14.99 -1.52 -27.55
N ARG A 93 15.38 -2.61 -26.88
CA ARG A 93 14.45 -3.61 -26.35
C ARG A 93 13.59 -3.09 -25.19
N ILE A 94 14.13 -2.21 -24.36
CA ILE A 94 13.41 -1.61 -23.22
C ILE A 94 12.32 -0.65 -23.68
N GLY A 95 12.55 0.05 -24.80
CA GLY A 95 11.63 1.03 -25.37
C GLY A 95 12.02 2.48 -25.07
N THR A 96 11.38 3.42 -25.76
CA THR A 96 11.69 4.86 -25.68
C THR A 96 11.19 5.46 -24.37
N ALA A 97 11.92 6.41 -23.79
CA ALA A 97 11.42 7.18 -22.64
C ALA A 97 10.08 7.87 -22.97
N GLY A 98 9.14 7.84 -22.03
CA GLY A 98 7.76 8.29 -22.19
C GLY A 98 6.81 7.26 -22.79
N SER A 99 7.29 6.07 -23.18
CA SER A 99 6.43 5.01 -23.74
C SER A 99 6.01 3.99 -22.68
N THR A 100 4.78 3.49 -22.80
CA THR A 100 4.29 2.33 -22.06
C THR A 100 4.54 1.07 -22.88
N GLN A 101 5.12 0.07 -22.23
CA GLN A 101 5.39 -1.25 -22.78
C GLN A 101 4.41 -2.23 -22.14
N SER A 102 3.76 -3.05 -22.96
CA SER A 102 2.73 -4.00 -22.49
C SER A 102 2.98 -5.37 -23.09
N ASN A 103 2.84 -6.41 -22.26
CA ASN A 103 2.97 -7.82 -22.64
C ASN A 103 4.17 -8.07 -23.56
N ASN A 104 5.36 -7.74 -23.05
CA ASN A 104 6.59 -7.77 -23.82
C ASN A 104 7.60 -8.76 -23.22
N ARG A 105 8.85 -8.72 -23.71
CA ARG A 105 9.94 -9.59 -23.26
C ARG A 105 10.18 -9.58 -21.74
N TYR A 106 9.91 -8.46 -21.07
CA TYR A 106 10.26 -8.26 -19.66
C TYR A 106 9.06 -8.38 -18.72
N THR A 107 7.82 -8.40 -19.23
CA THR A 107 6.63 -8.48 -18.40
C THR A 107 5.43 -9.05 -19.13
N THR A 108 4.55 -9.74 -18.40
CA THR A 108 3.19 -10.09 -18.85
C THR A 108 2.18 -8.97 -18.56
N GLY A 109 2.55 -7.99 -17.74
CA GLY A 109 1.78 -6.78 -17.45
C GLY A 109 2.22 -5.59 -18.31
N SER A 110 2.32 -4.42 -17.68
CA SER A 110 2.82 -3.20 -18.33
C SER A 110 3.80 -2.45 -17.44
N TYR A 111 4.73 -1.72 -18.05
CA TYR A 111 5.56 -0.71 -17.39
C TYR A 111 5.72 0.51 -18.29
N THR A 112 5.93 1.67 -17.69
CA THR A 112 6.27 2.90 -18.42
C THR A 112 7.76 3.18 -18.31
N VAL A 113 8.40 3.50 -19.42
CA VAL A 113 9.81 3.92 -19.43
C VAL A 113 9.87 5.38 -19.04
N VAL A 114 10.43 5.71 -17.89
CA VAL A 114 10.62 7.09 -17.42
C VAL A 114 11.94 7.65 -17.93
N VAL A 115 13.00 6.85 -17.86
CA VAL A 115 14.32 7.20 -18.37
C VAL A 115 14.88 6.00 -19.11
N ASN A 116 15.43 6.25 -20.29
CA ASN A 116 16.25 5.28 -21.00
C ASN A 116 17.26 6.05 -21.85
N ARG A 117 18.41 6.37 -21.26
CA ARG A 117 19.47 7.13 -21.94
C ARG A 117 20.84 6.78 -21.42
N ARG A 118 21.84 6.87 -22.30
CA ARG A 118 23.24 6.79 -21.91
C ARG A 118 23.68 8.01 -21.10
N ILE A 119 24.54 7.77 -20.12
CA ILE A 119 24.99 8.77 -19.15
C ILE A 119 26.50 8.68 -18.94
N ARG A 120 27.07 9.76 -18.40
CA ARG A 120 28.39 9.79 -17.78
C ARG A 120 28.37 10.71 -16.57
N PHE A 121 29.31 10.52 -15.65
CA PHE A 121 29.53 11.45 -14.55
C PHE A 121 30.70 12.37 -14.89
N VAL A 122 30.46 13.68 -14.86
CA VAL A 122 31.46 14.72 -15.12
C VAL A 122 31.75 15.52 -13.84
N GLY A 123 32.94 16.08 -13.74
CA GLY A 123 33.37 16.85 -12.58
C GLY A 123 34.65 16.31 -11.97
N THR A 124 34.98 16.82 -10.78
CA THR A 124 36.14 16.41 -10.01
C THR A 124 35.74 16.27 -8.54
N ALA A 125 36.37 15.33 -7.83
CA ALA A 125 36.04 15.07 -6.44
C ALA A 125 36.11 16.36 -5.60
N PRO A 126 35.12 16.62 -4.73
CA PRO A 126 34.04 15.70 -4.34
C PRO A 126 32.76 15.81 -5.20
N ASN A 127 32.71 16.69 -6.20
CA ASN A 127 31.47 17.04 -6.91
C ASN A 127 31.41 16.39 -8.30
N PHE A 128 30.43 15.51 -8.49
CA PHE A 128 30.12 14.89 -9.76
C PHE A 128 28.70 15.22 -10.19
N THR A 129 28.50 15.44 -11.48
CA THR A 129 27.21 15.70 -12.09
C THR A 129 26.96 14.69 -13.19
N GLU A 130 25.75 14.15 -13.24
CA GLU A 130 25.33 13.28 -14.34
C GLU A 130 25.07 14.12 -15.60
N GLN A 131 25.62 13.70 -16.73
CA GLN A 131 25.37 14.29 -18.05
C GLN A 131 24.93 13.21 -19.03
N ALA A 132 24.04 13.56 -19.97
CA ALA A 132 23.74 12.69 -21.10
C ALA A 132 24.98 12.52 -21.99
N ASP A 133 25.20 11.29 -22.47
CA ASP A 133 26.32 10.95 -23.34
C ASP A 133 25.86 9.93 -24.38
N SER A 134 25.63 10.32 -25.63
CA SER A 134 25.12 9.41 -26.68
C SER A 134 26.07 8.24 -26.98
N SER A 135 27.36 8.42 -26.69
CA SER A 135 28.44 7.44 -26.87
C SER A 135 28.87 6.75 -25.57
N GLY A 136 28.23 7.07 -24.44
CA GLY A 136 28.66 6.62 -23.12
C GLY A 136 28.48 5.11 -22.92
N ASP A 137 29.38 4.53 -22.13
CA ASP A 137 29.35 3.11 -21.77
C ASP A 137 28.33 2.78 -20.68
N MET A 138 27.73 3.79 -20.03
CA MET A 138 26.71 3.62 -19.01
C MET A 138 25.32 3.97 -19.54
N LEU A 139 24.35 3.13 -19.26
CA LEU A 139 22.94 3.31 -19.57
C LEU A 139 22.15 3.41 -18.27
N ARG A 140 21.41 4.52 -18.12
CA ARG A 140 20.44 4.69 -17.03
C ARG A 140 19.05 4.35 -17.52
N VAL A 141 18.44 3.39 -16.83
CA VAL A 141 17.07 2.97 -17.08
C VAL A 141 16.26 3.21 -15.82
N THR A 142 15.16 3.94 -15.96
CA THR A 142 14.13 4.10 -14.92
C THR A 142 12.80 3.70 -15.51
N ILE A 143 12.11 2.78 -14.85
CA ILE A 143 10.77 2.34 -15.22
C ILE A 143 9.78 2.62 -14.10
N GLU A 144 8.50 2.71 -14.46
CA GLU A 144 7.38 2.93 -13.55
C GLU A 144 6.32 1.84 -13.72
N VAL A 145 5.76 1.39 -12.61
CA VAL A 145 4.58 0.51 -12.52
C VAL A 145 3.70 1.05 -11.40
N GLU A 146 2.44 1.37 -11.70
CA GLU A 146 1.44 1.83 -10.71
C GLU A 146 1.96 2.95 -9.78
N GLY A 147 2.66 3.94 -10.34
CA GLY A 147 3.24 5.08 -9.61
C GLY A 147 4.48 4.76 -8.76
N SER A 148 4.94 3.50 -8.73
CA SER A 148 6.23 3.11 -8.16
C SER A 148 7.29 3.10 -9.24
N THR A 149 8.50 3.58 -8.93
CA THR A 149 9.61 3.62 -9.88
C THR A 149 10.80 2.80 -9.39
N ALA A 150 11.57 2.27 -10.33
CA ALA A 150 12.85 1.64 -10.04
C ALA A 150 13.87 2.03 -11.11
N THR A 151 15.12 2.23 -10.68
CA THR A 151 16.23 2.64 -11.54
C THR A 151 17.34 1.60 -11.49
N THR A 152 17.86 1.25 -12.67
CA THR A 152 19.04 0.39 -12.82
C THR A 152 20.05 1.04 -13.76
N LEU A 153 21.32 0.66 -13.56
CA LEU A 153 22.44 1.08 -14.38
C LEU A 153 23.03 -0.14 -15.07
N PHE A 154 23.16 -0.07 -16.39
CA PHE A 154 23.92 -1.05 -17.17
C PHE A 154 25.19 -0.38 -17.64
N SER A 155 26.35 -1.02 -17.47
CA SER A 155 27.63 -0.50 -17.95
C SER A 155 28.41 -1.57 -18.67
N ARG A 156 29.28 -1.13 -19.59
CA ARG A 156 30.29 -2.00 -20.16
C ARG A 156 31.27 -2.52 -19.11
#